data_AF-A0A0M8TU58-F1
#
_entry.id   AF-A0A0M8TU58-F1
#
_cell.length_a   1.000
_cell.length_b   1.000
_cell.length_c   1.000
_cell.angle_alpha   90.00
_cell.angle_beta   90.00
_cell.angle_gamma   90.00
#
_symmetry.space_group_name_H-M   'P 1'
#
loop_
_entity.id
_entity.type
_entity.pdbx_description
1 polymer ?
#
loop_
_entity_poly.entity_id
_entity_poly.type
_entity_poly.pdbx_seq_one_letter_code
_entity_poly.pdbx_strand_id
1 'polypeptide(L)'
;MPTVAGTNGEVIGRLGFEGYFLAVAQVVADTRALGIRVAARGSGAGSMVNHALFVATANPLEHRLLFERFLSERRTSLPDIDLDVESERRLEVYDAIIERFGRERTAVTGMPETYRARHALRDTGLALGIPPQLIGEIAKSFPHLRARDIRGAPAELPELRQLAARADRFGSLWELAEGLDALPRGYAMHPCGVILSNAALLDRLL
;
A
#
# COMPACT_ATOMS: atom_id res chain seq x y z
N MET A 1 18.92 5.29 39.43
CA MET A 1 18.47 6.62 38.97
C MET A 1 17.55 6.43 37.79
N PRO A 2 16.31 6.93 37.80
CA PRO A 2 15.47 6.88 36.60
C PRO A 2 16.04 7.90 35.61
N THR A 3 16.43 7.44 34.44
CA THR A 3 16.73 8.29 33.29
C THR A 3 15.49 9.14 33.03
N VAL A 4 15.63 10.47 33.12
CA VAL A 4 14.57 11.40 32.68
C VAL A 4 14.34 11.10 31.20
N ALA A 5 13.19 10.53 30.87
CA ALA A 5 12.77 10.43 29.48
C ALA A 5 12.74 11.86 28.93
N GLY A 6 13.52 12.12 27.89
CA GLY A 6 13.54 13.44 27.25
C GLY A 6 12.14 13.84 26.83
N THR A 7 11.86 15.13 26.79
CA THR A 7 10.59 15.62 26.24
C THR A 7 10.45 15.16 24.78
N ASN A 8 9.21 15.09 24.25
CA ASN A 8 8.96 14.59 22.88
C ASN A 8 9.88 15.30 21.85
N GLY A 9 9.97 16.64 21.95
CA GLY A 9 10.80 17.45 21.06
C GLY A 9 12.30 17.19 21.18
N GLU A 10 12.82 16.98 22.39
CA GLU A 10 14.23 16.63 22.58
C GLU A 10 14.60 15.29 21.95
N VAL A 11 13.72 14.29 22.05
CA VAL A 11 13.96 12.98 21.44
C VAL A 11 13.91 13.09 19.91
N ILE A 12 12.93 13.81 19.36
CA ILE A 12 12.82 14.05 17.92
C ILE A 12 14.06 14.77 17.39
N GLY A 13 14.52 15.80 18.10
CA GLY A 13 15.70 16.57 17.70
C GLY A 13 17.00 15.77 17.81
N ARG A 14 17.18 14.99 18.88
CA ARG A 14 18.34 14.09 19.01
C ARG A 14 18.42 13.04 17.90
N LEU A 15 17.27 12.59 17.39
CA LEU A 15 17.19 11.63 16.30
C LEU A 15 17.23 12.27 14.90
N GLY A 16 17.19 13.61 14.80
CA GLY A 16 17.22 14.34 13.54
C GLY A 16 15.95 14.19 12.70
N PHE A 17 14.79 13.97 13.34
CA PHE A 17 13.52 13.73 12.65
C PHE A 17 12.64 14.98 12.52
N GLU A 18 13.12 16.18 12.86
CA GLU A 18 12.35 17.41 12.80
C GLU A 18 11.78 17.67 11.39
N GLY A 19 12.62 17.51 10.37
CA GLY A 19 12.21 17.71 8.98
C GLY A 19 11.09 16.74 8.54
N TYR A 20 11.11 15.51 9.06
CA TYR A 20 10.07 14.52 8.79
C TYR A 20 8.72 14.94 9.41
N PHE A 21 8.72 15.38 10.68
CA PHE A 21 7.50 15.85 11.34
C PHE A 21 6.93 17.10 10.67
N LEU A 22 7.79 18.04 10.28
CA LEU A 22 7.36 19.25 9.59
C LEU A 22 6.80 18.96 8.20
N ALA A 23 7.39 18.02 7.45
CA ALA A 23 6.86 17.59 6.16
C ALA A 23 5.46 16.96 6.32
N VAL A 24 5.29 16.05 7.28
CA VAL A 24 3.99 15.42 7.56
C VAL A 24 2.95 16.46 8.00
N ALA A 25 3.33 17.40 8.89
CA ALA A 25 2.45 18.48 9.31
C ALA A 25 2.03 19.37 8.14
N GLN A 26 2.94 19.67 7.21
CA GLN A 26 2.62 20.44 6.01
C GLN A 26 1.60 19.71 5.12
N VAL A 27 1.77 18.40 4.89
CA VAL A 27 0.80 17.60 4.12
C VAL A 27 -0.58 17.63 4.77
N VAL A 28 -0.66 17.50 6.10
CA VAL A 28 -1.92 17.58 6.84
C VAL A 28 -2.56 18.97 6.70
N ALA A 29 -1.77 20.04 6.79
CA ALA A 29 -2.24 21.41 6.64
C ALA A 29 -2.81 21.67 5.23
N ASP A 30 -2.08 21.27 4.18
CA ASP A 30 -2.51 21.43 2.79
C ASP A 30 -3.77 20.61 2.50
N THR A 31 -3.84 19.36 3.00
CA THR A 31 -5.03 18.51 2.86
C THR A 31 -6.27 19.16 3.49
N ARG A 32 -6.13 19.77 4.68
CA ARG A 32 -7.22 20.49 5.33
C ARG A 32 -7.61 21.76 4.58
N ALA A 33 -6.65 22.47 3.99
CA ALA A 33 -6.93 23.66 3.18
C ALA A 33 -7.78 23.34 1.94
N LEU A 34 -7.68 22.11 1.40
CA LEU A 34 -8.56 21.59 0.35
C LEU A 34 -9.96 21.16 0.85
N GLY A 35 -10.23 21.32 2.14
CA GLY A 35 -11.46 20.85 2.78
C GLY A 35 -11.57 19.31 2.85
N ILE A 36 -10.46 18.59 2.74
CA ILE A 36 -10.41 17.12 2.84
C ILE A 36 -10.17 16.73 4.29
N ARG A 37 -10.96 15.78 4.81
CA ARG A 37 -10.71 15.21 6.14
C ARG A 37 -9.42 14.40 6.14
N VAL A 38 -8.58 14.64 7.16
CA VAL A 38 -7.31 13.95 7.37
C VAL A 38 -7.06 13.70 8.86
N ALA A 39 -6.60 12.50 9.18
CA ALA A 39 -6.22 12.12 10.54
C ALA A 39 -5.03 11.17 10.55
N ALA A 40 -4.11 11.35 11.48
CA ALA A 40 -3.07 10.36 11.73
C ALA A 40 -3.63 9.10 12.42
N ARG A 41 -3.13 7.93 12.04
CA ARG A 41 -3.46 6.63 12.66
C ARG A 41 -2.24 6.01 13.32
N GLY A 42 -2.48 4.94 14.10
CA GLY A 42 -1.41 4.15 14.69
C GLY A 42 -0.72 4.83 15.88
N SER A 43 0.57 4.51 16.07
CA SER A 43 1.33 4.98 17.23
C SER A 43 1.59 6.49 17.21
N GLY A 44 1.55 7.14 16.04
CA GLY A 44 1.73 8.59 15.90
C GLY A 44 0.80 9.44 16.77
N ALA A 45 -0.37 8.93 17.16
CA ALA A 45 -1.29 9.60 18.08
C ALA A 45 -0.74 9.76 19.51
N GLY A 46 0.28 8.97 19.90
CA GLY A 46 0.94 9.08 21.20
C GLY A 46 1.93 10.25 21.31
N SER A 47 2.16 11.01 20.24
CA SER A 47 3.09 12.15 20.24
C SER A 47 2.37 13.46 20.52
N MET A 48 2.82 14.18 21.57
CA MET A 48 2.34 15.53 21.85
C MET A 48 2.72 16.51 20.73
N VAL A 49 3.87 16.27 20.07
CA VAL A 49 4.29 17.10 18.93
C VAL A 49 3.34 16.91 17.74
N ASN A 50 2.93 15.67 17.42
CA ASN A 50 1.92 15.45 16.38
C ASN A 50 0.57 16.09 16.74
N HIS A 51 0.19 16.08 18.02
CA HIS A 51 -1.02 16.77 18.45
C HIS A 51 -0.90 18.30 18.31
N ALA A 52 0.21 18.89 18.75
CA ALA A 52 0.47 20.33 18.66
C ALA A 52 0.60 20.84 17.22
N LEU A 53 1.12 20.01 16.30
CA LEU A 53 1.17 20.28 14.87
C LEU A 53 -0.15 19.96 14.15
N PHE A 54 -1.18 19.61 14.91
CA PHE A 54 -2.50 19.19 14.43
C PHE A 54 -2.50 17.98 13.49
N VAL A 55 -1.42 17.19 13.46
CA VAL A 55 -1.32 15.91 12.74
C VAL A 55 -2.21 14.85 13.39
N ALA A 56 -2.13 14.74 14.72
CA ALA A 56 -2.98 13.87 15.52
C ALA A 56 -4.10 14.68 16.21
N THR A 57 -5.35 14.24 16.06
CA THR A 57 -6.49 14.94 16.66
C THR A 57 -6.58 14.70 18.17
N ALA A 58 -6.23 13.50 18.64
CA ALA A 58 -6.33 13.12 20.05
C ALA A 58 -5.21 13.77 20.89
N ASN A 59 -5.56 14.32 22.05
CA ASN A 59 -4.58 14.77 23.03
C ASN A 59 -3.99 13.55 23.77
N PRO A 60 -2.68 13.25 23.61
CA PRO A 60 -2.10 12.04 24.19
C PRO A 60 -2.08 12.06 25.73
N LEU A 61 -2.06 13.22 26.37
CA LEU A 61 -2.07 13.29 27.84
C LEU A 61 -3.45 12.96 28.42
N GLU A 62 -4.52 13.48 27.81
CA GLU A 62 -5.90 13.17 28.22
C GLU A 62 -6.20 11.68 28.10
N HIS A 63 -5.69 11.05 27.03
CA HIS A 63 -5.90 9.64 26.74
C HIS A 63 -4.80 8.72 27.29
N ARG A 64 -3.82 9.25 28.03
CA ARG A 64 -2.69 8.50 28.61
C ARG A 64 -1.94 7.64 27.57
N LEU A 65 -1.78 8.18 26.36
CA LEU A 65 -1.03 7.53 25.29
C LEU A 65 0.47 7.71 25.53
N LEU A 66 1.24 6.67 25.19
CA LEU A 66 2.68 6.63 25.43
C LEU A 66 3.46 7.05 24.18
N PHE A 67 4.34 8.03 24.33
CA PHE A 67 5.22 8.51 23.25
C PHE A 67 6.26 7.46 22.86
N GLU A 68 6.76 6.68 23.82
CA GLU A 68 7.83 5.70 23.62
C GLU A 68 7.39 4.51 22.75
N ARG A 69 6.07 4.28 22.64
CA ARG A 69 5.50 3.30 21.70
C ARG A 69 5.63 3.77 20.24
N PHE A 70 5.69 5.08 20.03
CA PHE A 70 5.85 5.69 18.72
C PHE A 70 7.31 5.91 18.36
N LEU A 71 8.07 6.55 19.25
CA LEU A 71 9.47 6.90 19.02
C LEU A 71 10.30 6.68 20.28
N SER A 72 11.44 6.02 20.14
CA SER A 72 12.35 5.73 21.25
C SER A 72 13.80 5.86 20.80
N GLU A 73 14.66 6.41 21.64
CA GLU A 73 16.10 6.48 21.37
C GLU A 73 16.76 5.10 21.26
N ARG A 74 16.15 4.06 21.83
CA ARG A 74 16.61 2.67 21.70
C ARG A 74 16.30 2.08 20.33
N ARG A 75 15.43 2.71 19.54
CA ARG A 75 15.00 2.26 18.22
C ARG A 75 15.11 3.42 17.23
N THR A 76 16.26 3.54 16.59
CA THR A 76 16.60 4.63 15.66
C THR A 76 15.99 4.47 14.26
N SER A 77 15.04 3.54 14.07
CA SER A 77 14.31 3.46 12.80
C SER A 77 13.39 4.68 12.65
N LEU A 78 13.21 5.15 11.42
CA LEU A 78 12.25 6.19 11.11
C LEU A 78 10.86 5.81 11.67
N PRO A 79 10.18 6.69 12.42
CA PRO A 79 8.84 6.43 12.88
C PRO A 79 7.85 6.43 11.73
N ASP A 80 6.76 5.68 11.88
CA ASP A 80 5.70 5.59 10.89
C ASP A 80 4.51 6.47 11.30
N ILE A 81 4.17 7.47 10.46
CA ILE A 81 2.99 8.33 10.62
C ILE A 81 2.10 8.14 9.40
N ASP A 82 1.19 7.18 9.51
CA ASP A 82 0.16 6.95 8.52
C ASP A 82 -0.94 8.01 8.60
N LEU A 83 -1.34 8.57 7.45
CA LEU A 83 -2.43 9.53 7.33
C LEU A 83 -3.62 8.89 6.60
N ASP A 84 -4.78 8.85 7.26
CA ASP A 84 -6.05 8.49 6.64
C ASP A 84 -6.70 9.73 6.03
N VAL A 85 -7.11 9.63 4.75
CA VAL A 85 -7.81 10.68 3.99
C VAL A 85 -9.06 10.11 3.31
N GLU A 86 -9.94 10.98 2.82
CA GLU A 86 -11.13 10.58 2.06
C GLU A 86 -10.74 9.83 0.78
N SER A 87 -11.22 8.60 0.60
CA SER A 87 -10.74 7.72 -0.48
C SER A 87 -10.99 8.26 -1.88
N GLU A 88 -12.12 8.95 -2.08
CA GLU A 88 -12.51 9.53 -3.37
C GLU A 88 -11.66 10.75 -3.74
N ARG A 89 -11.15 11.47 -2.73
CA ARG A 89 -10.36 12.70 -2.90
C ARG A 89 -8.86 12.48 -2.70
N ARG A 90 -8.40 11.24 -2.52
CA ARG A 90 -6.99 10.91 -2.26
C ARG A 90 -6.04 11.42 -3.35
N LEU A 91 -6.49 11.44 -4.61
CA LEU A 91 -5.66 11.89 -5.73
C LEU A 91 -5.43 13.41 -5.68
N GLU A 92 -6.41 14.18 -5.17
CA GLU A 92 -6.21 15.62 -4.93
C GLU A 92 -5.11 15.87 -3.89
N VAL A 93 -5.04 15.00 -2.86
CA VAL A 93 -3.96 15.05 -1.87
C VAL A 93 -2.61 14.73 -2.53
N TYR A 94 -2.55 13.75 -3.43
CA TYR A 94 -1.32 13.41 -4.15
C TYR A 94 -0.85 14.59 -5.00
N ASP A 95 -1.77 15.22 -5.74
CA ASP A 95 -1.49 16.39 -6.56
C ASP A 95 -0.97 17.55 -5.70
N ALA A 96 -1.58 17.81 -4.54
CA ALA A 96 -1.12 18.84 -3.61
C ALA A 96 0.28 18.55 -3.05
N ILE A 97 0.60 17.30 -2.72
CA ILE A 97 1.95 16.90 -2.29
C ILE A 97 2.96 17.13 -3.43
N ILE A 98 2.63 16.70 -4.64
CA ILE A 98 3.50 16.86 -5.82
C ILE A 98 3.73 18.34 -6.14
N GLU A 99 2.70 19.17 -6.05
CA GLU A 99 2.80 20.61 -6.25
C GLU A 99 3.65 21.28 -5.15
N ARG A 100 3.41 20.94 -3.89
CA ARG A 100 4.13 21.48 -2.72
C ARG A 100 5.62 21.17 -2.77
N PHE A 101 5.96 19.91 -3.04
CA PHE A 101 7.32 19.41 -2.87
C PHE A 101 8.09 19.25 -4.20
N GLY A 102 7.42 19.38 -5.34
CA GLY A 102 8.04 19.28 -6.66
C GLY A 102 8.10 17.83 -7.18
N ARG A 103 7.97 17.69 -8.51
CA ARG A 103 7.96 16.40 -9.22
C ARG A 103 9.30 15.68 -9.17
N GLU A 104 10.38 16.42 -8.96
CA GLU A 104 11.74 15.90 -8.86
C GLU A 104 12.04 15.26 -7.49
N ARG A 105 11.19 15.51 -6.50
CA ARG A 105 11.31 15.04 -5.11
C ARG A 105 10.16 14.15 -4.65
N THR A 106 9.19 13.93 -5.52
CA THR A 106 8.01 13.13 -5.23
C THR A 106 7.85 12.00 -6.24
N ALA A 107 7.42 10.84 -5.77
CA ALA A 107 7.03 9.72 -6.61
C ALA A 107 5.85 8.99 -5.99
N VAL A 108 5.07 8.27 -6.81
CA VAL A 108 4.03 7.39 -6.30
C VAL A 108 4.54 5.96 -6.35
N THR A 109 4.31 5.21 -5.29
CA THR A 109 4.75 3.81 -5.22
C THR A 109 4.04 2.98 -6.28
N GLY A 110 4.79 2.24 -7.09
CA GLY A 110 4.25 1.25 -8.01
C GLY A 110 3.93 -0.05 -7.30
N MET A 111 2.88 -0.73 -7.74
CA MET A 111 2.50 -2.07 -7.33
C MET A 111 2.60 -2.99 -8.55
N PRO A 112 3.73 -3.69 -8.77
CA PRO A 112 3.84 -4.67 -9.83
C PRO A 112 2.85 -5.81 -9.58
N GLU A 113 2.03 -6.10 -10.58
CA GLU A 113 1.12 -7.23 -10.54
C GLU A 113 1.75 -8.40 -11.29
N THR A 114 1.71 -9.57 -10.67
CA THR A 114 2.11 -10.83 -11.31
C THR A 114 0.88 -11.65 -11.66
N TYR A 115 1.03 -12.53 -12.64
CA TYR A 115 -0.03 -13.47 -13.01
C TYR A 115 -0.39 -14.39 -11.83
N ARG A 116 -1.70 -14.41 -11.56
CA ARG A 116 -2.40 -15.35 -10.68
C ARG A 116 -3.45 -16.09 -11.52
N ALA A 117 -4.00 -17.17 -10.99
CA ALA A 117 -4.82 -18.10 -11.75
C ALA A 117 -5.91 -17.42 -12.61
N ARG A 118 -6.69 -16.51 -12.03
CA ARG A 118 -7.77 -15.82 -12.76
C ARG A 118 -7.28 -15.00 -13.95
N HIS A 119 -6.15 -14.30 -13.80
CA HIS A 119 -5.58 -13.48 -14.86
C HIS A 119 -4.90 -14.34 -15.92
N ALA A 120 -4.16 -15.36 -15.49
CA ALA A 120 -3.51 -16.29 -16.41
C ALA A 120 -4.56 -17.01 -17.28
N LEU A 121 -5.65 -17.51 -16.67
CA LEU A 121 -6.74 -18.15 -17.39
C LEU A 121 -7.38 -17.20 -18.42
N ARG A 122 -7.70 -15.96 -18.04
CA ARG A 122 -8.30 -14.99 -18.98
C ARG A 122 -7.40 -14.71 -20.17
N ASP A 123 -6.15 -14.36 -19.92
CA ASP A 123 -5.25 -13.91 -20.97
C ASP A 123 -4.84 -15.08 -21.89
N THR A 124 -4.57 -16.26 -21.33
CA THR A 124 -4.33 -17.49 -22.11
C THR A 124 -5.56 -17.94 -22.88
N GLY A 125 -6.75 -17.92 -22.27
CA GLY A 125 -7.98 -18.35 -22.93
C GLY A 125 -8.37 -17.45 -24.09
N LEU A 126 -8.18 -16.13 -23.95
CA LEU A 126 -8.34 -15.19 -25.06
C LEU A 126 -7.35 -15.48 -26.19
N ALA A 127 -6.08 -15.76 -25.88
CA ALA A 127 -5.06 -16.12 -26.87
C ALA A 127 -5.37 -17.43 -27.61
N LEU A 128 -6.02 -18.39 -26.93
CA LEU A 128 -6.49 -19.66 -27.51
C LEU A 128 -7.82 -19.52 -28.29
N GLY A 129 -8.40 -18.32 -28.37
CA GLY A 129 -9.68 -18.08 -29.05
C GLY A 129 -10.91 -18.60 -28.29
N ILE A 130 -10.79 -18.85 -26.99
CA ILE A 130 -11.94 -19.23 -26.15
C ILE A 130 -12.85 -18.01 -25.99
N PRO A 131 -14.18 -18.14 -26.16
CA PRO A 131 -15.11 -17.03 -26.02
C PRO A 131 -14.94 -16.29 -24.68
N PRO A 132 -14.90 -14.93 -24.66
CA PRO A 132 -14.66 -14.13 -23.46
C PRO A 132 -15.61 -14.44 -22.29
N GLN A 133 -16.86 -14.76 -22.60
CA GLN A 133 -17.89 -15.14 -21.61
C GLN A 133 -17.51 -16.44 -20.92
N LEU A 134 -17.16 -17.48 -21.70
CA LEU A 134 -16.77 -18.78 -21.17
C LEU A 134 -15.49 -18.70 -20.34
N ILE A 135 -14.44 -18.03 -20.83
CA ILE A 135 -13.21 -17.90 -20.03
C ILE A 135 -13.42 -17.02 -18.80
N GLY A 136 -14.31 -16.02 -18.89
CA GLY A 136 -14.73 -15.20 -17.75
C GLY A 136 -15.39 -16.03 -16.65
N GLU A 137 -16.27 -16.97 -17.02
CA GLU A 137 -16.91 -17.92 -16.11
C GLU A 137 -15.90 -18.87 -15.48
N ILE A 138 -15.03 -19.50 -16.28
CA ILE A 138 -13.97 -20.39 -15.80
C ILE A 138 -13.06 -19.64 -14.82
N ALA A 139 -12.54 -18.48 -15.20
CA ALA A 139 -11.66 -17.71 -14.32
C ALA A 139 -12.34 -17.24 -13.02
N LYS A 140 -13.64 -16.96 -13.04
CA LYS A 140 -14.40 -16.57 -11.84
C LYS A 140 -14.60 -17.75 -10.87
N SER A 141 -14.65 -18.99 -11.35
CA SER A 141 -14.85 -20.15 -10.49
C SER A 141 -13.62 -20.47 -9.63
N PHE A 142 -12.41 -20.13 -10.08
CA PHE A 142 -11.19 -20.30 -9.29
C PHE A 142 -11.14 -19.29 -8.13
N PRO A 143 -10.78 -19.69 -6.89
CA PRO A 143 -10.43 -18.74 -5.83
C PRO A 143 -9.09 -18.03 -6.11
N HIS A 144 -8.65 -17.21 -5.15
CA HIS A 144 -7.37 -16.50 -5.24
C HIS A 144 -6.19 -17.46 -5.03
N LEU A 145 -5.71 -18.08 -6.10
CA LEU A 145 -4.60 -19.03 -6.09
C LEU A 145 -3.50 -18.69 -7.10
N ARG A 146 -2.32 -19.31 -6.94
CA ARG A 146 -1.17 -19.15 -7.83
C ARG A 146 -1.45 -19.78 -9.17
N ALA A 147 -0.93 -19.22 -10.27
CA ALA A 147 -1.26 -19.79 -11.57
C ALA A 147 -0.76 -21.24 -11.68
N ARG A 148 0.36 -21.60 -11.03
CA ARG A 148 0.93 -22.97 -11.02
C ARG A 148 0.03 -24.06 -10.43
N ASP A 149 -1.01 -23.70 -9.68
CA ASP A 149 -1.89 -24.65 -8.99
C ASP A 149 -3.18 -24.94 -9.79
N ILE A 150 -3.32 -24.39 -11.00
CA ILE A 150 -4.57 -24.45 -11.79
C ILE A 150 -5.00 -25.89 -12.10
N ARG A 151 -4.09 -26.78 -12.50
CA ARG A 151 -4.43 -28.18 -12.87
C ARG A 151 -4.87 -29.00 -11.67
N GLY A 152 -4.29 -28.77 -10.50
CA GLY A 152 -4.63 -29.47 -9.26
C GLY A 152 -5.95 -29.00 -8.64
N ALA A 153 -6.26 -27.71 -8.79
CA ALA A 153 -7.38 -27.09 -8.08
C ALA A 153 -8.76 -27.75 -8.32
N PRO A 154 -9.15 -28.15 -9.56
CA PRO A 154 -10.44 -28.81 -9.78
C PRO A 154 -10.64 -30.13 -9.04
N ALA A 155 -9.57 -30.86 -8.75
CA ALA A 155 -9.63 -32.11 -7.99
C ALA A 155 -9.79 -31.88 -6.48
N GLU A 156 -9.23 -30.78 -5.97
CA GLU A 156 -9.16 -30.50 -4.53
C GLU A 156 -10.30 -29.60 -4.04
N LEU A 157 -10.79 -28.69 -4.88
CA LEU A 157 -11.70 -27.63 -4.46
C LEU A 157 -13.17 -27.93 -4.81
N PRO A 158 -14.06 -28.02 -3.80
CA PRO A 158 -15.49 -28.28 -4.01
C PRO A 158 -16.19 -27.30 -4.97
N GLU A 159 -15.80 -26.03 -4.94
CA GLU A 159 -16.34 -24.98 -5.81
C GLU A 159 -16.01 -25.19 -7.30
N LEU A 160 -15.01 -26.03 -7.61
CA LEU A 160 -14.60 -26.34 -8.98
C LEU A 160 -15.16 -27.68 -9.50
N ARG A 161 -16.02 -28.38 -8.76
CA ARG A 161 -16.56 -29.70 -9.17
C ARG A 161 -17.21 -29.72 -10.55
N GLN A 162 -17.97 -28.68 -10.90
CA GLN A 162 -18.60 -28.59 -12.22
C GLN A 162 -17.57 -28.40 -13.35
N LEU A 163 -16.43 -27.77 -13.02
CA LEU A 163 -15.31 -27.60 -13.94
C LEU A 163 -14.48 -28.88 -14.02
N ALA A 164 -14.31 -29.61 -12.91
CA ALA A 164 -13.60 -30.89 -12.85
C ALA A 164 -14.19 -31.91 -13.85
N ALA A 165 -15.51 -31.99 -13.94
CA ALA A 165 -16.22 -32.86 -14.89
C ALA A 165 -15.93 -32.56 -16.38
N ARG A 166 -15.34 -31.40 -16.69
CA ARG A 166 -14.99 -30.97 -18.05
C ARG A 166 -13.52 -30.56 -18.18
N ALA A 167 -12.68 -30.86 -17.18
CA ALA A 167 -11.31 -30.36 -17.10
C ALA A 167 -10.45 -30.81 -18.30
N ASP A 168 -10.66 -32.04 -18.78
CA ASP A 168 -9.90 -32.60 -19.91
C ASP A 168 -10.06 -31.79 -21.21
N ARG A 169 -11.17 -31.05 -21.36
CA ARG A 169 -11.43 -30.22 -22.55
C ARG A 169 -10.53 -28.98 -22.63
N PHE A 170 -9.85 -28.65 -21.55
CA PHE A 170 -9.10 -27.41 -21.39
C PHE A 170 -7.61 -27.66 -21.11
N GLY A 171 -7.08 -28.85 -21.44
CA GLY A 171 -5.68 -29.23 -21.18
C GLY A 171 -4.65 -28.16 -21.56
N SER A 172 -4.70 -27.67 -22.80
CA SER A 172 -3.79 -26.62 -23.29
C SER A 172 -3.98 -25.28 -22.58
N LEU A 173 -5.21 -24.95 -22.15
CA LEU A 173 -5.46 -23.74 -21.37
C LEU A 173 -4.76 -23.84 -20.00
N TRP A 174 -4.88 -24.98 -19.31
CA TRP A 174 -4.27 -25.15 -18.00
C TRP A 174 -2.74 -25.09 -18.06
N GLU A 175 -2.15 -25.80 -19.02
CA GLU A 175 -0.70 -25.83 -19.21
C GLU A 175 -0.11 -24.44 -19.47
N LEU A 176 -0.69 -23.72 -20.43
CA LEU A 176 -0.22 -22.38 -20.79
C LEU A 176 -0.47 -21.38 -19.66
N ALA A 177 -1.62 -21.45 -18.98
CA ALA A 177 -1.92 -20.55 -17.86
C ALA A 177 -0.99 -20.79 -16.66
N GLU A 178 -0.64 -22.04 -16.35
CA GLU A 178 0.37 -22.34 -15.32
C GLU A 178 1.75 -21.80 -15.67
N GLY A 179 2.12 -21.85 -16.96
CA GLY A 179 3.38 -21.30 -17.45
C GLY A 179 3.53 -19.79 -17.23
N LEU A 180 2.42 -19.07 -17.00
CA LEU A 180 2.45 -17.66 -16.67
C LEU A 180 2.70 -17.38 -15.18
N ASP A 181 2.79 -18.38 -14.30
CA ASP A 181 2.89 -18.16 -12.86
C ASP A 181 4.01 -17.19 -12.46
N ALA A 182 3.64 -16.21 -11.65
CA ALA A 182 4.53 -15.16 -11.12
C ALA A 182 5.21 -14.27 -12.18
N LEU A 183 4.93 -14.44 -13.48
CA LEU A 183 5.40 -13.51 -14.49
C LEU A 183 4.75 -12.13 -14.27
N PRO A 184 5.48 -11.02 -14.52
CA PRO A 184 4.89 -9.69 -14.50
C PRO A 184 3.75 -9.60 -15.51
N ARG A 185 2.61 -9.08 -15.08
CA ARG A 185 1.43 -8.85 -15.92
C ARG A 185 1.20 -7.37 -16.19
N GLY A 186 1.51 -6.52 -15.21
CA GLY A 186 1.29 -5.10 -15.32
C GLY A 186 1.77 -4.35 -14.09
N TYR A 187 1.54 -3.04 -14.11
CA TYR A 187 1.87 -2.15 -13.02
C TYR A 187 0.63 -1.35 -12.65
N ALA A 188 0.26 -1.40 -11.38
CA ALA A 188 -0.75 -0.55 -10.81
C ALA A 188 -0.09 0.53 -9.94
N MET A 189 -0.81 1.63 -9.70
CA MET A 189 -0.44 2.58 -8.66
C MET A 189 -0.78 1.97 -7.29
N HIS A 190 0.16 1.96 -6.35
CA HIS A 190 -0.11 1.54 -4.98
C HIS A 190 -1.13 2.49 -4.33
N PRO A 191 -2.15 2.00 -3.61
CA PRO A 191 -3.25 2.84 -3.13
C PRO A 191 -2.85 3.83 -2.02
N CYS A 192 -1.73 3.60 -1.34
CA CYS A 192 -1.37 4.32 -0.10
C CYS A 192 0.02 4.97 -0.11
N GLY A 193 0.74 5.02 -1.25
CA GLY A 193 2.17 5.35 -1.24
C GLY A 193 2.54 6.59 -2.06
N VAL A 194 2.80 7.71 -1.39
CA VAL A 194 3.59 8.81 -1.97
C VAL A 194 4.94 8.84 -1.27
N ILE A 195 5.99 8.81 -2.07
CA ILE A 195 7.38 8.91 -1.64
C ILE A 195 7.78 10.38 -1.72
N LEU A 196 8.29 10.92 -0.63
CA LEU A 196 8.91 12.24 -0.56
C LEU A 196 10.39 12.07 -0.21
N SER A 197 11.27 12.71 -0.97
CA SER A 197 12.72 12.62 -0.79
C SER A 197 13.40 13.95 -1.11
N ASN A 198 14.72 14.00 -0.95
CA ASN A 198 15.53 15.09 -1.48
C ASN A 198 15.68 15.00 -3.01
N ALA A 199 16.34 16.00 -3.60
CA ALA A 199 16.50 16.16 -5.05
C ALA A 199 17.18 14.97 -5.76
N ALA A 200 17.86 14.09 -5.02
CA ALA A 200 18.48 12.87 -5.55
C ALA A 200 17.50 11.68 -5.61
N LEU A 201 16.18 11.90 -5.51
CA LEU A 201 15.18 10.83 -5.62
C LEU A 201 15.30 10.09 -6.95
N LEU A 202 15.33 10.84 -8.05
CA LEU A 202 15.37 10.27 -9.40
C LEU A 202 16.67 9.49 -9.67
N ASP A 203 17.78 9.86 -9.04
CA ASP A 203 19.06 9.15 -9.15
C ASP A 203 19.07 7.80 -8.43
N ARG A 204 18.09 7.53 -7.55
CA ARG A 204 17.98 6.27 -6.78
C ARG A 204 16.93 5.31 -7.33
N LEU A 205 16.08 5.78 -8.24
CA LEU A 205 14.95 5.03 -8.80
C LEU A 205 15.14 4.65 -10.27
N LEU A 206 16.18 5.18 -10.93
CA LEU A 206 16.62 4.80 -12.28
C LEU A 206 17.81 3.84 -12.19
#